data_AF-A0A423S5F1-F1
#
_entry.id   AF-A0A423S5F1-F1
#
_cell.length_a   1.000
_cell.length_b   1.000
_cell.length_c   1.000
_cell.angle_alpha   90.00
_cell.angle_beta   90.00
_cell.angle_gamma   90.00
#
_symmetry.space_group_name_H-M   'P 1'
#
loop_
_entity.id
_entity.type
_entity.pdbx_description
1 polymer ?
#
loop_
_entity_poly.entity_id
_entity_poly.type
_entity_poly.pdbx_seq_one_letter_code
_entity_poly.pdbx_strand_id
1 'polypeptide(L)' 'MNTPHHGTSFSERDFEQLATSIDQIDPAQREVFLAKLVILLVASHPEPDILSSVIPRAKAHLNVPLAAEVSPD' A
#
# COMPACT_ATOMS: atom_id res chain seq x y z
N MET A 1 25.77 12.22 16.01
CA MET A 1 25.78 11.76 14.59
C MET A 1 24.33 11.66 14.16
N ASN A 2 23.83 12.67 13.44
CA ASN A 2 22.47 12.65 12.92
C ASN A 2 22.51 11.97 11.56
N THR A 3 22.08 10.71 11.48
CA THR A 3 21.82 10.07 10.19
C THR A 3 20.60 10.75 9.56
N PRO A 4 20.71 11.30 8.34
CA PRO A 4 19.53 11.80 7.65
C PRO A 4 18.62 10.60 7.39
N HIS A 5 17.42 10.63 7.99
CA HIS A 5 16.32 9.78 7.53
C HIS A 5 16.03 10.21 6.09
N HIS A 6 16.62 9.52 5.11
CA HIS A 6 16.16 9.58 3.73
C HIS A 6 14.77 8.95 3.74
N GLY A 7 13.76 9.77 4.06
CA GLY A 7 12.38 9.45 3.77
C GLY A 7 12.32 9.18 2.28
N THR A 8 12.19 7.93 1.91
CA THR A 8 11.83 7.49 0.56
C THR A 8 10.40 7.93 0.32
N SER A 9 10.23 9.25 0.12
CA SER A 9 8.96 9.83 -0.25
C SER A 9 8.60 9.34 -1.63
N PHE A 10 7.39 8.81 -1.77
CA PHE A 10 6.81 8.47 -3.06
C PHE A 10 6.86 9.72 -3.96
N SER A 11 7.65 9.64 -5.03
CA SER A 11 7.92 10.77 -5.90
C SER A 11 6.90 10.87 -7.04
N GLU A 12 6.87 12.01 -7.73
CA GLU A 12 6.06 12.20 -8.93
C GLU A 12 6.37 11.15 -10.02
N ARG A 13 7.66 10.79 -10.15
CA ARG A 13 8.08 9.73 -11.07
C ARG A 13 7.49 8.36 -10.69
N ASP A 14 7.48 8.03 -9.40
CA ASP A 14 6.90 6.77 -8.93
C ASP A 14 5.39 6.72 -9.18
N PHE A 15 4.72 7.88 -9.04
CA PHE A 15 3.31 8.04 -9.39
C PHE A 15 3.06 7.81 -10.88
N GLU A 16 3.79 8.50 -11.76
CA GLU A 16 3.64 8.36 -13.22
C GLU A 16 3.90 6.93 -13.69
N GLN A 17 4.92 6.28 -13.13
CA GLN A 17 5.24 4.89 -13.45
C GLN A 17 4.11 3.94 -13.04
N LEU A 18 3.54 4.12 -11.83
CA LEU A 18 2.42 3.31 -11.35
C LEU A 18 1.16 3.54 -12.19
N ALA A 19 0.81 4.81 -12.46
CA ALA A 19 -0.36 5.17 -13.26
C ALA A 19 -0.29 4.57 -14.67
N THR A 20 0.85 4.76 -15.35
CA THR A 20 1.08 4.20 -16.69
C THR A 20 0.97 2.67 -16.69
N SER A 21 1.50 2.02 -15.66
CA SER A 21 1.43 0.56 -15.54
C SER A 21 -0.02 0.09 -15.38
N ILE A 22 -0.82 0.75 -14.54
CA ILE A 22 -2.24 0.41 -14.33
C ILE A 22 -3.05 0.58 -15.63
N ASP A 23 -2.76 1.63 -16.41
CA ASP A 23 -3.46 1.90 -17.66
C ASP A 23 -3.21 0.82 -18.73
N GLN A 24 -2.04 0.19 -18.72
CA GLN A 24 -1.66 -0.88 -19.63
C GLN A 24 -2.24 -2.25 -19.25
N ILE A 25 -2.76 -2.41 -18.02
CA ILE A 25 -3.37 -3.66 -17.56
C ILE A 25 -4.83 -3.72 -17.99
N ASP A 26 -5.24 -4.90 -18.47
CA ASP A 26 -6.64 -5.24 -18.74
C ASP A 26 -7.52 -4.82 -17.55
N PRO A 27 -8.58 -4.01 -17.77
CA PRO A 27 -9.48 -3.58 -16.70
C PRO A 27 -9.94 -4.69 -15.76
N ALA A 28 -10.20 -5.91 -16.28
CA ALA A 28 -10.63 -7.06 -15.50
C ALA A 28 -9.53 -7.63 -14.58
N GLN A 29 -8.26 -7.25 -14.77
CA GLN A 29 -7.11 -7.73 -14.02
C GLN A 29 -6.49 -6.67 -13.09
N ARG A 30 -6.96 -5.42 -13.13
CA ARG A 30 -6.35 -4.31 -12.38
C ARG A 30 -6.34 -4.55 -10.86
N GLU A 31 -7.43 -5.07 -10.30
CA GLU A 31 -7.48 -5.41 -8.86
C GLU A 31 -6.44 -6.47 -8.48
N VAL A 32 -6.34 -7.53 -9.30
CA VAL A 32 -5.36 -8.61 -9.09
C VAL A 32 -3.93 -8.10 -9.21
N PHE A 33 -3.67 -7.22 -10.17
CA PHE A 33 -2.38 -6.55 -10.33
C PHE A 33 -2.01 -5.73 -9.09
N LEU A 34 -2.91 -4.86 -8.62
CA LEU A 34 -2.68 -4.03 -7.43
C LEU A 34 -2.44 -4.87 -6.17
N ALA A 35 -3.21 -5.94 -5.97
CA ALA A 35 -3.02 -6.85 -4.85
C ALA A 35 -1.63 -7.52 -4.88
N LYS A 36 -1.21 -8.01 -6.05
CA LYS A 36 0.13 -8.60 -6.23
C LYS A 36 1.25 -7.58 -6.01
N LEU A 37 1.08 -6.35 -6.49
CA LEU A 37 2.04 -5.27 -6.28
C LEU A 37 2.25 -4.99 -4.78
N VAL A 38 1.17 -4.91 -4.00
CA VAL A 38 1.26 -4.73 -2.53
C VAL A 38 2.02 -5.88 -1.88
N ILE A 39 1.74 -7.13 -2.26
CA ILE A 39 2.44 -8.32 -1.73
C ILE A 39 3.95 -8.22 -2.01
N LEU A 40 4.34 -7.84 -3.23
CA LEU A 40 5.76 -7.71 -3.62
C LEU A 40 6.46 -6.58 -2.86
N LEU A 41 5.79 -5.43 -2.69
CA LEU A 41 6.33 -4.30 -1.94
C LEU A 41 6.54 -4.66 -0.47
N VAL A 42 5.57 -5.34 0.16
CA VAL A 42 5.66 -5.81 1.54
C VAL A 42 6.73 -6.89 1.70
N ALA A 43 6.81 -7.86 0.79
CA ALA A 43 7.84 -8.89 0.81
C ALA A 43 9.26 -8.32 0.67
N SER A 44 9.39 -7.16 0.03
CA SER A 44 10.66 -6.45 -0.14
C SER A 44 10.92 -5.41 0.97
N HIS A 45 9.99 -5.24 1.91
CA HIS A 45 10.08 -4.24 2.96
C HIS A 45 10.94 -4.75 4.14
N PRO A 46 11.90 -3.95 4.65
CA PRO A 46 12.81 -4.41 5.71
C PRO A 46 12.15 -4.51 7.09
N GLU A 47 11.06 -3.80 7.32
CA GLU A 47 10.37 -3.76 8.62
C GLU A 47 9.33 -4.90 8.73
N PRO A 48 9.42 -5.77 9.74
CA PRO A 48 8.38 -6.75 10.04
C PRO A 48 7.08 -6.03 10.43
N ASP A 49 5.93 -6.66 10.16
CA ASP A 49 4.61 -6.16 10.53
C ASP A 49 4.17 -4.81 9.91
N ILE A 50 4.83 -4.36 8.84
CA ILE A 50 4.45 -3.13 8.11
C ILE A 50 2.97 -3.08 7.74
N LEU A 51 2.35 -4.24 7.43
CA LEU A 51 0.93 -4.34 7.12
C LEU A 51 0.03 -3.83 8.27
N SER A 52 0.39 -4.13 9.51
CA SER A 52 -0.36 -3.71 10.70
C SER A 52 -0.41 -2.18 10.83
N SER A 53 0.60 -1.47 10.34
CA SER A 53 0.65 0.00 10.38
C SER A 53 -0.01 0.66 9.16
N VAL A 54 0.06 0.04 7.97
CA VAL A 54 -0.48 0.64 6.74
C VAL A 54 -1.95 0.32 6.47
N ILE A 55 -2.46 -0.84 6.93
CA ILE A 55 -3.87 -1.23 6.72
C ILE A 55 -4.85 -0.22 7.35
N PRO A 56 -4.69 0.21 8.62
CA PRO A 56 -5.58 1.21 9.21
C PRO A 56 -5.58 2.53 8.44
N ARG A 57 -4.41 2.97 7.96
CA ARG A 57 -4.26 4.20 7.16
C ARG A 57 -4.97 4.07 5.82
N ALA A 58 -4.80 2.94 5.13
CA ALA A 58 -5.48 2.68 3.85
C ALA A 58 -7.01 2.67 4.02
N LYS A 59 -7.53 2.07 5.09
CA LYS A 59 -8.98 2.11 5.41
C LYS A 59 -9.48 3.54 5.64
N ALA A 60 -8.72 4.36 6.36
CA ALA A 60 -9.05 5.76 6.62
C ALA A 60 -9.15 6.58 5.32
N HIS A 61 -8.25 6.35 4.36
CA HIS A 61 -8.29 7.03 3.05
C HIS A 61 -9.54 6.68 2.22
N LEU A 62 -10.15 5.53 2.46
CA LEU A 62 -11.36 5.09 1.76
C LEU A 62 -12.65 5.47 2.49
N ASN A 63 -12.57 6.15 3.65
CA ASN A 63 -13.71 6.38 4.56
C ASN A 63 -14.48 5.09 4.89
N VAL A 64 -13.81 3.94 4.87
CA VAL A 64 -14.45 2.67 5.20
C VAL A 64 -14.67 2.66 6.71
N PRO A 65 -15.92 2.52 7.20
CA PRO A 65 -16.15 2.32 8.62
C PRO A 65 -15.32 1.12 9.06
N LEU A 66 -14.51 1.27 10.11
CA LEU A 66 -13.92 0.12 10.78
C LEU A 66 -15.09 -0.79 11.15
N ALA A 67 -15.24 -1.91 10.44
CA ALA A 67 -16.20 -2.93 10.80
C ALA A 67 -15.93 -3.23 12.26
N ALA A 68 -16.93 -2.92 13.11
CA ALA A 68 -16.85 -3.04 14.54
C ALA A 68 -16.18 -4.38 14.87
N GLU A 69 -15.12 -4.32 15.67
CA GLU A 69 -14.51 -5.53 16.22
C GLU A 69 -15.64 -6.35 16.83
N VAL A 70 -15.95 -7.47 16.21
CA VAL A 70 -16.87 -8.45 16.79
C VAL A 70 -16.10 -9.00 17.99
N SER A 71 -16.39 -8.47 19.18
CA SER A 71 -15.95 -9.09 20.44
C SER A 71 -16.35 -10.56 20.40
N PRO A 72 -15.41 -11.50 20.61
CA PRO A 72 -15.80 -12.86 20.91
C PRO A 72 -16.39 -12.86 22.32
N ASP A 73 -17.63 -13.35 22.45
CA ASP A 73 -18.20 -13.78 23.73
C ASP A 73 -17.36 -14.92 24.35
#